data_AF-A0A4V0KUK9-F1
#
_entry.id   AF-A0A4V0KUK9-F1
#
_cell.length_a   1.000
_cell.length_b   1.000
_cell.length_c   1.000
_cell.angle_alpha   90.00
_cell.angle_beta   90.00
_cell.angle_gamma   90.00
#
_symmetry.space_group_name_H-M   'P 1'
#
loop_
_entity.id
_entity.type
_entity.pdbx_description
1 polymer ?
#
loop_
_entity_poly.entity_id
_entity_poly.type
_entity_poly.pdbx_seq_one_letter_code
_entity_poly.pdbx_strand_id
1 'polypeptide(L)'
;MSSNVCDLINAADIYVVDDPNNSEKHKYMGMFNSYCPDNNCDTDEKKVISTFITLLKIFEDTDNEENLEGDKIVEYAILWLSYKLNQKKENRSTKLYDFYNNNIKTNSQYEKNISTDSNIKINMGFIDTKIESMNMDIKDISNFYDAFKSLCNMYSEIGVEDYEFNKCLENARELFEKYEKLKNALDINKESSYYQLLSSLSNDYKNFEQLYNMACDNSSPLVACPRSSVTKNTLITIGIIFVAASILLGVSYKYSLFGFRKRSQKQHLREKLKK
;
A
#
# COMPACT_ATOMS: atom_id res chain seq x y z
N MET A 1 2.13 -10.40 -1.87
CA MET A 1 0.72 -10.32 -1.45
C MET A 1 0.01 -11.61 -1.84
N SER A 2 -1.13 -11.94 -1.21
CA SER A 2 -1.93 -13.13 -1.51
C SER A 2 -3.43 -12.89 -1.37
N SER A 3 -4.24 -13.86 -1.81
CA SER A 3 -5.70 -13.80 -1.70
C SER A 3 -6.18 -13.64 -0.26
N ASN A 4 -5.61 -14.39 0.69
CA ASN A 4 -5.97 -14.31 2.11
C ASN A 4 -5.78 -12.90 2.70
N VAL A 5 -4.69 -12.24 2.33
CA VAL A 5 -4.42 -10.84 2.76
C VAL A 5 -5.49 -9.91 2.21
N CYS A 6 -5.83 -10.08 0.94
CA CYS A 6 -6.83 -9.26 0.26
C CYS A 6 -8.25 -9.49 0.81
N ASP A 7 -8.59 -10.72 1.18
CA ASP A 7 -9.87 -11.05 1.81
C ASP A 7 -10.00 -10.41 3.19
N LEU A 8 -8.92 -10.36 3.97
CA LEU A 8 -8.87 -9.64 5.25
C LEU A 8 -9.04 -8.13 5.06
N ILE A 9 -8.42 -7.55 4.04
CA ILE A 9 -8.60 -6.13 3.69
C ILE A 9 -10.05 -5.85 3.25
N ASN A 10 -10.65 -6.74 2.45
CA ASN A 10 -12.06 -6.68 2.07
C ASN A 10 -12.98 -6.73 3.30
N ALA A 11 -12.72 -7.64 4.23
CA ALA A 11 -13.46 -7.76 5.48
C ALA A 11 -13.33 -6.50 6.35
N ALA A 12 -12.12 -5.94 6.46
CA ALA A 12 -11.87 -4.69 7.19
C ALA A 12 -12.64 -3.52 6.58
N ASP A 13 -12.72 -3.45 5.25
CA ASP A 13 -13.51 -2.45 4.56
C ASP A 13 -14.99 -2.55 4.89
N ILE A 14 -15.57 -3.75 4.78
CA ILE A 14 -16.98 -4.07 5.08
C ILE A 14 -17.33 -3.73 6.54
N TYR A 15 -16.42 -4.03 7.47
CA TYR A 15 -16.66 -3.77 8.88
C TYR A 15 -16.68 -2.26 9.19
N VAL A 16 -15.77 -1.49 8.60
CA VAL A 16 -15.65 -0.03 8.79
C VAL A 16 -16.36 0.73 7.65
N VAL A 17 -17.55 0.29 7.23
CA VAL A 17 -18.43 1.06 6.32
C VAL A 17 -19.31 2.00 7.15
N ASP A 18 -19.55 3.20 6.61
CA ASP A 18 -20.45 4.23 7.16
C ASP A 18 -21.95 3.91 6.96
N ASP A 19 -22.28 2.73 6.42
CA ASP A 19 -23.66 2.27 6.21
C ASP A 19 -24.10 1.37 7.37
N PRO A 20 -24.96 1.86 8.27
CA PRO A 20 -25.49 1.08 9.38
C PRO A 20 -26.38 -0.09 8.94
N ASN A 21 -26.86 -0.11 7.69
CA ASN A 21 -27.71 -1.17 7.16
C ASN A 21 -26.93 -2.31 6.51
N ASN A 22 -25.59 -2.24 6.47
CA ASN A 22 -24.79 -3.32 5.90
C ASN A 22 -24.77 -4.53 6.87
N SER A 23 -25.67 -5.49 6.63
CA SER A 23 -25.78 -6.70 7.45
C SER A 23 -24.53 -7.57 7.45
N GLU A 24 -23.66 -7.46 6.43
CA GLU A 24 -22.42 -8.22 6.35
C GLU A 24 -21.40 -7.79 7.43
N LYS A 25 -21.52 -6.56 7.95
CA LYS A 25 -20.68 -6.07 9.05
C LYS A 25 -20.72 -6.98 10.28
N HIS A 26 -21.89 -7.55 10.58
CA HIS A 26 -22.06 -8.44 11.72
C HIS A 26 -21.21 -9.71 11.62
N LYS A 27 -20.90 -10.17 10.40
CA LYS A 27 -20.05 -11.36 10.17
C LYS A 27 -18.63 -11.15 10.69
N TYR A 28 -18.11 -9.93 10.62
CA TYR A 28 -16.72 -9.60 10.96
C TYR A 28 -16.58 -8.88 12.30
N MET A 29 -17.70 -8.57 12.97
CA MET A 29 -17.72 -7.82 14.22
C MET A 29 -16.91 -8.51 15.33
N GLY A 30 -17.02 -9.83 15.47
CA GLY A 30 -16.22 -10.56 16.48
C GLY A 30 -14.71 -10.41 16.26
N MET A 31 -14.26 -10.54 15.01
CA MET A 31 -12.84 -10.44 14.63
C MET A 31 -12.29 -9.03 14.88
N PHE A 32 -12.94 -8.01 14.33
CA PHE A 32 -12.44 -6.63 14.41
C PHE A 32 -12.77 -5.92 15.71
N ASN A 33 -13.62 -6.48 16.58
CA ASN A 33 -13.84 -5.94 17.92
C ASN A 33 -12.80 -6.38 18.96
N SER A 34 -11.90 -7.30 18.60
CA SER A 34 -10.97 -7.95 19.54
C SER A 34 -10.08 -6.96 20.32
N TYR A 35 -9.85 -5.78 19.76
CA TYR A 35 -9.02 -4.74 20.35
C TYR A 35 -9.80 -3.46 20.66
N CYS A 36 -11.12 -3.55 20.79
CA CYS A 36 -11.93 -2.44 21.32
C CYS A 36 -11.77 -2.35 22.84
N PRO A 37 -11.81 -1.14 23.42
CA PRO A 37 -12.08 -0.95 24.85
C PRO A 37 -13.37 -1.68 25.24
N ASP A 38 -13.30 -2.50 26.30
CA ASP A 38 -14.43 -3.31 26.81
C ASP A 38 -15.12 -4.19 25.73
N ASN A 39 -14.39 -4.58 24.68
CA ASN A 39 -14.90 -5.31 23.51
C ASN A 39 -16.04 -4.58 22.76
N ASN A 40 -16.14 -3.26 22.93
CA ASN A 40 -17.17 -2.44 22.33
C ASN A 40 -16.60 -1.24 21.56
N CYS A 41 -16.68 -1.30 20.24
CA CYS A 41 -16.36 -0.17 19.36
C CYS A 41 -17.62 0.64 19.03
N ASP A 42 -18.08 1.41 20.01
CA ASP A 42 -19.23 2.31 19.92
C ASP A 42 -19.00 3.53 19.01
N THR A 43 -17.75 3.89 18.74
CA THR A 43 -17.35 5.02 17.88
C THR A 43 -16.53 4.55 16.69
N ASP A 44 -16.59 5.28 15.58
CA ASP A 44 -15.85 4.91 14.36
C ASP A 44 -14.35 5.00 14.55
N GLU A 45 -13.87 5.89 15.43
CA GLU A 45 -12.46 5.93 15.81
C GLU A 45 -12.01 4.64 16.49
N LYS A 46 -12.77 4.14 17.48
CA LYS A 46 -12.47 2.85 18.12
C LYS A 46 -12.50 1.72 17.09
N LYS A 47 -13.47 1.70 16.17
CA LYS A 47 -13.53 0.69 15.09
C LYS A 47 -12.26 0.73 14.24
N VAL A 48 -11.87 1.91 13.77
CA VAL A 48 -10.67 2.09 12.94
C VAL A 48 -9.40 1.62 13.66
N ILE A 49 -9.19 2.04 14.91
CA ILE A 49 -8.01 1.66 15.70
C ILE A 49 -8.00 0.15 15.97
N SER A 50 -9.13 -0.41 16.40
CA SER A 50 -9.24 -1.84 16.68
C SER A 50 -8.96 -2.67 15.42
N THR A 51 -9.55 -2.29 14.27
CA THR A 51 -9.28 -2.96 12.99
C THR A 51 -7.83 -2.82 12.56
N PHE A 52 -7.19 -1.66 12.76
CA PHE A 52 -5.77 -1.49 12.46
C PHE A 52 -4.89 -2.44 13.29
N ILE A 53 -5.16 -2.57 14.61
CA ILE A 53 -4.47 -3.53 15.48
C ILE A 53 -4.74 -4.97 15.01
N THR A 54 -5.98 -5.30 14.66
CA THR A 54 -6.35 -6.62 14.13
C THR A 54 -5.59 -6.96 12.86
N LEU A 55 -5.46 -6.03 11.91
CA LEU A 55 -4.71 -6.26 10.67
C LEU A 55 -3.23 -6.54 10.95
N LEU A 56 -2.60 -5.77 11.84
CA LEU A 56 -1.21 -6.01 12.24
C LEU A 56 -1.03 -7.40 12.87
N LYS A 57 -1.98 -7.82 13.72
CA LYS A 57 -1.90 -9.10 14.43
C LYS A 57 -2.22 -10.31 13.58
N ILE A 58 -3.28 -10.26 12.78
CA ILE A 58 -3.63 -11.39 11.90
C ILE A 58 -2.53 -11.62 10.87
N PHE A 59 -1.97 -10.57 10.29
CA PHE A 59 -0.86 -10.72 9.34
C PHE A 59 0.44 -11.21 9.99
N GLU A 60 0.63 -10.99 11.30
CA GLU A 60 1.74 -11.54 12.09
C GLU A 60 1.52 -13.02 12.43
N ASP A 61 0.31 -13.38 12.87
CA ASP A 61 -0.08 -14.71 13.37
C ASP A 61 -0.39 -15.73 12.28
N THR A 62 -0.29 -15.38 10.99
CA THR A 62 -0.46 -16.35 9.92
C THR A 62 0.69 -17.38 9.95
N ASP A 63 0.48 -18.46 10.71
CA ASP A 63 1.04 -19.81 10.51
C ASP A 63 0.67 -20.39 9.12
N ASN A 64 -0.11 -19.65 8.33
CA ASN A 64 -0.35 -19.93 6.92
C ASN A 64 0.97 -19.84 6.16
N GLU A 65 1.12 -20.69 5.14
CA GLU A 65 2.31 -20.98 4.33
C GLU A 65 3.07 -19.78 3.70
N GLU A 66 2.66 -18.55 3.97
CA GLU A 66 3.23 -17.31 3.46
C GLU A 66 3.75 -16.43 4.60
N ASN A 67 5.05 -16.54 4.87
CA ASN A 67 5.77 -15.60 5.72
C ASN A 67 5.86 -14.21 5.04
N LEU A 68 4.81 -13.39 5.16
CA LEU A 68 4.87 -12.00 4.70
C LEU A 68 6.00 -11.26 5.41
N GLU A 69 6.80 -10.50 4.68
CA GLU A 69 7.82 -9.65 5.28
C GLU A 69 7.17 -8.61 6.20
N GLY A 70 7.79 -8.32 7.35
CA GLY A 70 7.20 -7.41 8.34
C GLY A 70 6.88 -6.02 7.74
N ASP A 71 7.72 -5.56 6.81
CA ASP A 71 7.50 -4.30 6.09
C ASP A 71 6.19 -4.28 5.31
N LYS A 72 5.81 -5.40 4.70
CA LYS A 72 4.57 -5.52 3.91
C LYS A 72 3.34 -5.49 4.81
N ILE A 73 3.41 -6.19 5.94
CA ILE A 73 2.33 -6.26 6.94
C ILE A 73 1.95 -4.84 7.39
N VAL A 74 2.95 -4.08 7.85
CA VAL A 74 2.73 -2.73 8.36
C VAL A 74 2.29 -1.79 7.24
N GLU A 75 2.85 -1.92 6.04
CA GLU A 75 2.48 -1.09 4.89
C GLU A 75 1.02 -1.28 4.46
N TYR A 76 0.52 -2.51 4.36
CA TYR A 76 -0.88 -2.75 4.00
C TYR A 76 -1.84 -2.20 5.06
N ALA A 77 -1.51 -2.36 6.34
CA ALA A 77 -2.28 -1.79 7.44
C ALA A 77 -2.28 -0.25 7.38
N ILE A 78 -1.14 0.38 7.07
CA ILE A 78 -1.02 1.84 6.87
C ILE A 78 -1.85 2.33 5.69
N LEU A 79 -1.82 1.64 4.55
CA LEU A 79 -2.59 2.00 3.36
C LEU A 79 -4.09 1.99 3.67
N TRP A 80 -4.57 0.91 4.32
CA TRP A 80 -5.96 0.80 4.76
C TRP A 80 -6.35 1.90 5.76
N LEU A 81 -5.51 2.12 6.78
CA LEU A 81 -5.74 3.15 7.79
C LEU A 81 -5.84 4.53 7.15
N SER A 82 -4.88 4.88 6.28
CA SER A 82 -4.83 6.18 5.61
C SER A 82 -6.05 6.41 4.73
N TYR A 83 -6.51 5.37 4.03
CA TYR A 83 -7.74 5.43 3.26
C TYR A 83 -8.97 5.73 4.13
N LYS A 84 -9.16 4.98 5.21
CA LYS A 84 -10.29 5.19 6.13
C LYS A 84 -10.23 6.57 6.80
N LEU A 85 -9.05 7.02 7.23
CA LEU A 85 -8.89 8.35 7.81
C LEU A 85 -9.19 9.48 6.82
N ASN A 86 -8.80 9.34 5.55
CA ASN A 86 -9.02 10.35 4.50
C ASN A 86 -10.52 10.59 4.18
N GLN A 87 -11.41 9.69 4.59
CA GLN A 87 -12.86 9.89 4.46
C GLN A 87 -13.36 11.04 5.34
N LYS A 88 -12.69 11.29 6.47
CA LYS A 88 -12.95 12.44 7.35
C LYS A 88 -12.17 13.66 6.88
N LYS A 89 -12.86 14.79 6.68
CA LYS A 89 -12.26 16.00 6.11
C LYS A 89 -11.13 16.55 6.98
N GLU A 90 -11.27 16.48 8.30
CA GLU A 90 -10.27 16.96 9.26
C GLU A 90 -8.93 16.22 9.18
N ASN A 91 -8.94 14.96 8.73
CA ASN A 91 -7.73 14.13 8.72
C ASN A 91 -6.92 14.26 7.43
N ARG A 92 -7.47 14.83 6.35
CA ARG A 92 -6.84 14.81 5.02
C ARG A 92 -5.50 15.55 4.97
N SER A 93 -5.38 16.67 5.68
CA SER A 93 -4.16 17.48 5.76
C SER A 93 -3.25 17.08 6.93
N THR A 94 -3.63 16.07 7.71
CA THR A 94 -2.85 15.59 8.84
C THR A 94 -1.81 14.61 8.33
N LYS A 95 -0.59 14.72 8.84
CA LYS A 95 0.45 13.72 8.56
C LYS A 95 0.11 12.42 9.25
N LEU A 96 0.34 11.29 8.59
CA LEU A 96 0.08 9.97 9.18
C LEU A 96 0.83 9.80 10.51
N TYR A 97 2.08 10.23 10.56
CA TYR A 97 2.92 10.18 11.76
C TYR A 97 2.29 10.91 12.95
N ASP A 98 1.79 12.13 12.71
CA ASP A 98 1.17 12.95 13.76
C ASP A 98 -0.12 12.30 14.25
N PHE A 99 -0.94 11.77 13.34
CA PHE A 99 -2.16 11.05 13.72
C PHE A 99 -1.83 9.80 14.55
N TYR A 100 -0.88 9.00 14.09
CA TYR A 100 -0.49 7.76 14.76
C TYR A 100 0.02 8.04 16.18
N ASN A 101 0.93 9.00 16.36
CA ASN A 101 1.47 9.31 17.68
C ASN A 101 0.42 9.83 18.66
N ASN A 102 -0.52 10.66 18.18
CA ASN A 102 -1.50 11.30 19.04
C ASN A 102 -2.68 10.38 19.39
N ASN A 103 -3.06 9.46 18.51
CA ASN A 103 -4.32 8.71 18.63
C ASN A 103 -4.14 7.18 18.70
N ILE A 104 -3.11 6.62 18.04
CA ILE A 104 -2.90 5.16 17.99
C ILE A 104 -1.88 4.75 19.04
N LYS A 105 -0.70 5.35 19.05
CA LYS A 105 0.40 4.97 19.94
C LYS A 105 0.05 5.15 21.43
N THR A 106 -0.73 6.18 21.73
CA THR A 106 -1.24 6.50 23.08
C THR A 106 -2.49 5.71 23.45
N ASN A 107 -3.05 4.91 22.53
CA ASN A 107 -4.24 4.12 22.80
C ASN A 107 -3.91 2.93 23.70
N SER A 108 -4.66 2.76 24.79
CA SER A 108 -4.43 1.69 25.76
C SER A 108 -4.51 0.28 25.16
N GLN A 109 -5.34 0.07 24.12
CA GLN A 109 -5.44 -1.23 23.44
C GLN A 109 -4.23 -1.47 22.53
N TYR A 110 -3.71 -0.43 21.90
CA TYR A 110 -2.49 -0.54 21.11
C TYR A 110 -1.30 -0.87 22.02
N GLU A 111 -1.09 -0.08 23.08
CA GLU A 111 -0.01 -0.26 24.04
C GLU A 111 -0.01 -1.66 24.68
N LYS A 112 -1.21 -2.17 25.01
CA LYS A 112 -1.36 -3.49 25.63
C LYS A 112 -1.06 -4.66 24.68
N ASN A 113 -1.41 -4.53 23.40
CA ASN A 113 -1.43 -5.67 22.46
C ASN A 113 -0.26 -5.67 21.47
N ILE A 114 0.41 -4.53 21.27
CA ILE A 114 1.60 -4.44 20.43
C ILE A 114 2.84 -4.43 21.31
N SER A 115 3.69 -5.43 21.13
CA SER A 115 4.87 -5.61 21.99
C SER A 115 5.92 -4.52 21.76
N THR A 116 6.65 -4.18 22.82
CA THR A 116 7.86 -3.36 22.76
C THR A 116 9.14 -4.21 22.66
N ASP A 117 9.03 -5.53 22.70
CA ASP A 117 10.17 -6.45 22.56
C ASP A 117 10.70 -6.43 21.12
N SER A 118 11.94 -6.00 20.95
CA SER A 118 12.61 -5.93 19.64
C SER A 118 12.80 -7.31 18.97
N ASN A 119 12.66 -8.41 19.72
CA ASN A 119 12.73 -9.76 19.16
C ASN A 119 11.44 -10.16 18.43
N ILE A 120 10.32 -9.48 18.70
CA ILE A 120 9.06 -9.70 17.98
C ILE A 120 9.13 -8.96 16.65
N LYS A 121 8.74 -9.65 15.57
CA LYS A 121 8.82 -9.16 14.20
C LYS A 121 8.03 -7.87 14.00
N ILE A 122 6.78 -7.82 14.47
CA ILE A 122 5.92 -6.64 14.41
C ILE A 122 5.80 -6.03 15.81
N ASN A 123 6.88 -5.41 16.25
CA ASN A 123 6.91 -4.65 17.51
C ASN A 123 6.67 -3.14 17.26
N MET A 124 6.39 -2.42 18.34
CA MET A 124 6.09 -0.99 18.30
C MET A 124 7.19 -0.16 17.63
N GLY A 125 8.47 -0.45 17.91
CA GLY A 125 9.60 0.27 17.31
C GLY A 125 9.74 0.03 15.80
N PHE A 126 9.41 -1.18 15.35
CA PHE A 126 9.34 -1.51 13.92
C PHE A 126 8.24 -0.72 13.21
N ILE A 127 7.04 -0.67 13.80
CA ILE A 127 5.89 0.09 13.27
C ILE A 127 6.21 1.59 13.25
N ASP A 128 6.78 2.12 14.34
CA ASP A 128 7.20 3.53 14.44
C ASP A 128 8.15 3.90 13.29
N THR A 129 9.19 3.08 13.06
CA THR A 129 10.17 3.29 11.99
C THR A 129 9.50 3.31 10.61
N LYS A 130 8.57 2.38 10.36
CA LYS A 130 7.87 2.30 9.07
C LYS A 130 6.96 3.52 8.86
N ILE A 131 6.23 3.96 9.88
CA ILE A 131 5.37 5.15 9.79
C ILE A 131 6.22 6.43 9.60
N GLU A 132 7.36 6.54 10.28
CA GLU A 132 8.31 7.64 10.10
C GLU A 132 8.88 7.69 8.67
N SER A 133 9.15 6.53 8.06
CA SER A 133 9.60 6.44 6.67
C SER A 133 8.53 6.90 5.65
N MET A 134 7.26 6.86 6.05
CA MET A 134 6.09 7.27 5.26
C MET A 134 5.50 8.59 5.77
N ASN A 135 6.35 9.53 6.17
CA ASN A 135 5.95 10.85 6.71
C ASN A 135 5.32 11.77 5.65
N MET A 136 4.14 11.40 5.19
CA MET A 136 3.32 12.11 4.22
C MET A 136 1.94 12.44 4.81
N ASP A 137 1.21 13.31 4.12
CA ASP A 137 -0.17 13.59 4.48
C ASP A 137 -1.02 12.34 4.24
N ILE A 138 -1.99 12.09 5.11
CA ILE A 138 -2.91 10.94 5.03
C ILE A 138 -3.57 10.87 3.65
N LYS A 139 -3.94 12.02 3.09
CA LYS A 139 -4.51 12.11 1.74
C LYS A 139 -3.58 11.51 0.68
N ASP A 140 -2.29 11.77 0.75
CA ASP A 140 -1.35 11.31 -0.28
C ASP A 140 -1.13 9.81 -0.22
N ILE A 141 -1.02 9.26 1.00
CA ILE A 141 -0.95 7.80 1.20
C ILE A 141 -2.26 7.15 0.72
N SER A 142 -3.40 7.75 1.05
CA SER A 142 -4.72 7.21 0.67
C SER A 142 -4.93 7.11 -0.84
N ASN A 143 -4.24 7.92 -1.65
CA ASN A 143 -4.35 7.85 -3.11
C ASN A 143 -3.88 6.49 -3.65
N PHE A 144 -2.99 5.80 -2.94
CA PHE A 144 -2.48 4.48 -3.33
C PHE A 144 -3.47 3.36 -3.04
N TYR A 145 -4.39 3.57 -2.11
CA TYR A 145 -5.27 2.51 -1.64
C TYR A 145 -6.18 1.97 -2.75
N ASP A 146 -6.71 2.84 -3.61
CA ASP A 146 -7.52 2.41 -4.75
C ASP A 146 -6.78 1.44 -5.67
N ALA A 147 -5.51 1.73 -5.99
CA ALA A 147 -4.70 0.86 -6.85
C ALA A 147 -4.34 -0.45 -6.13
N PHE A 148 -3.96 -0.36 -4.85
CA PHE A 148 -3.76 -1.52 -3.99
C PHE A 148 -5.01 -2.42 -3.93
N LYS A 149 -6.19 -1.82 -3.78
CA LYS A 149 -7.47 -2.52 -3.73
C LYS A 149 -7.81 -3.20 -5.05
N SER A 150 -7.65 -2.52 -6.18
CA SER A 150 -7.83 -3.13 -7.51
C SER A 150 -6.87 -4.31 -7.72
N LEU A 151 -5.62 -4.20 -7.28
CA LEU A 151 -4.68 -5.32 -7.31
C LEU A 151 -5.17 -6.47 -6.40
N CYS A 152 -5.70 -6.17 -5.22
CA CYS A 152 -6.28 -7.18 -4.34
C CYS A 152 -7.47 -7.91 -4.96
N ASN A 153 -8.34 -7.19 -5.66
CA ASN A 153 -9.44 -7.81 -6.40
C ASN A 153 -8.91 -8.80 -7.44
N MET A 154 -7.80 -8.48 -8.14
CA MET A 154 -7.16 -9.43 -9.06
C MET A 154 -6.66 -10.70 -8.35
N TYR A 155 -6.03 -10.55 -7.19
CA TYR A 155 -5.57 -11.68 -6.38
C TYR A 155 -6.71 -12.60 -5.93
N SER A 156 -7.85 -12.05 -5.53
CA SER A 156 -9.02 -12.84 -5.11
C SER A 156 -9.66 -13.64 -6.26
N GLU A 157 -9.36 -13.35 -7.53
CA GLU A 157 -9.81 -14.16 -8.68
C GLU A 157 -8.90 -15.38 -8.96
N ILE A 158 -7.72 -15.47 -8.34
CA ILE A 158 -6.82 -16.62 -8.55
C ILE A 158 -7.39 -17.86 -7.86
N GLY A 159 -7.57 -18.94 -8.62
CA GLY A 159 -7.95 -20.25 -8.08
C GLY A 159 -9.45 -20.44 -7.80
N VAL A 160 -10.30 -19.50 -8.20
CA VAL A 160 -11.76 -19.64 -8.15
C VAL A 160 -12.21 -20.64 -9.23
N GLU A 161 -13.01 -21.65 -8.86
CA GLU A 161 -13.45 -22.74 -9.75
C GLU A 161 -14.19 -22.24 -11.01
N ASP A 162 -14.99 -21.16 -10.86
CA ASP A 162 -15.66 -20.44 -11.94
C ASP A 162 -14.88 -19.16 -12.31
N TYR A 163 -13.63 -19.32 -12.74
CA TYR A 163 -12.80 -18.20 -13.19
C TYR A 163 -13.46 -17.45 -14.36
N GLU A 164 -14.07 -16.30 -14.07
CA GLU A 164 -14.59 -15.40 -15.08
C GLU A 164 -13.47 -14.51 -15.61
N PHE A 165 -12.85 -14.93 -16.72
CA PHE A 165 -11.82 -14.15 -17.41
C PHE A 165 -12.19 -12.65 -17.60
N ASN A 166 -13.47 -12.37 -17.86
CA ASN A 166 -13.97 -11.00 -18.03
C ASN A 166 -13.75 -10.14 -16.77
N LYS A 167 -13.89 -10.71 -15.58
CA LYS A 167 -13.73 -10.03 -14.29
C LYS A 167 -12.26 -9.73 -13.98
N CYS A 168 -11.37 -10.67 -14.28
CA CYS A 168 -9.92 -10.44 -14.18
C CYS A 168 -9.46 -9.31 -15.14
N LEU A 169 -9.97 -9.31 -16.38
CA LEU A 169 -9.68 -8.26 -17.36
C LEU A 169 -10.21 -6.89 -16.92
N GLU A 170 -11.40 -6.85 -16.32
CA GLU A 170 -11.99 -5.64 -15.75
C GLU A 170 -11.14 -5.10 -14.60
N ASN A 171 -10.81 -5.94 -13.62
CA ASN A 171 -9.93 -5.58 -12.50
C ASN A 171 -8.54 -5.09 -12.98
N ALA A 172 -7.97 -5.71 -14.01
CA ALA A 172 -6.70 -5.28 -14.59
C ALA A 172 -6.78 -3.89 -15.26
N ARG A 173 -7.89 -3.60 -15.95
CA ARG A 173 -8.15 -2.27 -16.51
C ARG A 173 -8.30 -1.23 -15.42
N GLU A 174 -9.07 -1.54 -14.38
CA GLU A 174 -9.21 -0.65 -13.22
C GLU A 174 -7.86 -0.35 -12.58
N LEU A 175 -7.04 -1.37 -12.31
CA LEU A 175 -5.70 -1.20 -11.75
C LEU A 175 -4.85 -0.26 -12.61
N PHE A 176 -4.84 -0.45 -13.93
CA PHE A 176 -4.09 0.42 -14.85
C PHE A 176 -4.57 1.88 -14.76
N GLU A 177 -5.88 2.12 -14.76
CA GLU A 177 -6.44 3.46 -14.62
C GLU A 177 -6.09 4.13 -13.29
N LYS A 178 -6.14 3.37 -12.18
CA LYS A 178 -5.74 3.88 -10.86
C LYS A 178 -4.24 4.20 -10.81
N TYR A 179 -3.41 3.37 -11.43
CA TYR A 179 -1.97 3.59 -11.49
C TYR A 179 -1.59 4.83 -12.33
N GLU A 180 -2.25 5.06 -13.46
CA GLU A 180 -2.04 6.26 -14.27
C GLU A 180 -2.45 7.54 -13.52
N LYS A 181 -3.52 7.49 -12.72
CA LYS A 181 -3.90 8.61 -11.84
C LYS A 181 -2.83 8.89 -10.79
N LEU A 182 -2.28 7.84 -10.16
CA LEU A 182 -1.18 7.96 -9.18
C LEU A 182 0.05 8.63 -9.77
N LYS A 183 0.44 8.24 -10.99
CA LYS A 183 1.59 8.79 -11.70
C LYS A 183 1.44 10.29 -11.97
N ASN A 184 0.25 10.73 -12.36
CA ASN A 184 0.00 12.15 -12.64
C ASN A 184 -0.10 13.01 -11.37
N ALA A 185 -0.28 12.38 -10.21
CA ALA A 185 -0.35 13.04 -8.90
C ALA A 185 0.99 13.08 -8.15
N LEU A 186 2.09 12.61 -8.77
CA LEU A 186 3.42 12.56 -8.15
C LEU A 186 3.92 13.96 -7.73
N ASP A 187 4.16 14.14 -6.42
CA ASP A 187 4.78 15.34 -5.85
C ASP A 187 6.29 15.12 -5.67
N ILE A 188 7.09 15.96 -6.34
CA ILE A 188 8.57 15.95 -6.31
C ILE A 188 9.11 16.16 -4.88
N ASN A 189 8.36 16.81 -3.99
CA ASN A 189 8.83 17.04 -2.61
C ASN A 189 8.64 15.81 -1.71
N LYS A 190 7.83 14.83 -2.11
CA LYS A 190 7.51 13.60 -1.36
C LYS A 190 8.11 12.35 -2.02
N GLU A 191 9.06 12.60 -2.92
CA GLU A 191 9.59 11.67 -3.92
C GLU A 191 10.04 10.32 -3.32
N SER A 192 10.77 10.31 -2.20
CA SER A 192 11.28 9.06 -1.60
C SER A 192 10.17 8.15 -1.09
N SER A 193 9.24 8.67 -0.30
CA SER A 193 8.15 7.88 0.30
C SER A 193 7.12 7.48 -0.77
N TYR A 194 6.85 8.35 -1.74
CA TYR A 194 5.98 8.02 -2.88
C TYR A 194 6.58 6.89 -3.73
N TYR A 195 7.90 6.91 -3.99
CA TYR A 195 8.56 5.82 -4.71
C TYR A 195 8.58 4.52 -3.94
N GLN A 196 8.72 4.57 -2.62
CA GLN A 196 8.66 3.37 -1.81
C GLN A 196 7.30 2.66 -1.98
N LEU A 197 6.19 3.39 -1.85
CA LEU A 197 4.84 2.84 -2.04
C LEU A 197 4.62 2.35 -3.48
N LEU A 198 5.07 3.12 -4.48
CA LEU A 198 4.92 2.75 -5.89
C LEU A 198 5.74 1.49 -6.25
N SER A 199 6.97 1.40 -5.74
CA SER A 199 7.84 0.25 -5.90
C SER A 199 7.26 -1.00 -5.23
N SER A 200 6.71 -0.82 -4.03
CA SER A 200 6.05 -1.89 -3.29
C SER A 200 4.85 -2.46 -4.04
N LEU A 201 3.95 -1.59 -4.53
CA LEU A 201 2.79 -1.98 -5.35
C LEU A 201 3.22 -2.67 -6.66
N SER A 202 4.28 -2.17 -7.32
CA SER A 202 4.85 -2.80 -8.51
C SER A 202 5.39 -4.20 -8.23
N ASN A 203 6.05 -4.40 -7.08
CA ASN A 203 6.54 -5.72 -6.68
C ASN A 203 5.37 -6.67 -6.37
N ASP A 204 4.30 -6.20 -5.73
CA ASP A 204 3.11 -7.04 -5.51
C ASP A 204 2.44 -7.43 -6.82
N TYR A 205 2.36 -6.51 -7.80
CA TYR A 205 1.87 -6.85 -9.12
C TYR A 205 2.74 -7.88 -9.86
N LYS A 206 4.08 -7.80 -9.74
CA LYS A 206 4.97 -8.83 -10.31
C LYS A 206 4.74 -10.20 -9.67
N ASN A 207 4.51 -10.23 -8.35
CA ASN A 207 4.19 -11.46 -7.64
C ASN A 207 2.85 -12.03 -8.13
N PHE A 208 1.84 -11.18 -8.34
CA PHE A 208 0.57 -11.58 -8.96
C PHE A 208 0.81 -12.21 -10.33
N GLU A 209 1.59 -11.55 -11.20
CA GLU A 209 1.89 -12.05 -12.56
C GLU A 209 2.52 -13.44 -12.52
N GLN A 210 3.46 -13.68 -11.58
CA GLN A 210 4.07 -14.99 -11.40
C GLN A 210 3.06 -16.06 -10.97
N LEU A 211 2.25 -15.77 -9.94
CA LEU A 211 1.23 -16.70 -9.44
C LEU A 211 0.17 -17.00 -10.50
N TYR A 212 -0.27 -15.98 -11.23
CA TYR A 212 -1.22 -16.10 -12.32
C TYR A 212 -0.69 -17.01 -13.43
N ASN A 213 0.57 -16.82 -13.85
CA ASN A 213 1.18 -17.67 -14.86
C ASN A 213 1.28 -19.13 -14.39
N MET A 214 1.65 -19.38 -13.13
CA MET A 214 1.67 -20.74 -12.57
C MET A 214 0.28 -21.39 -12.54
N ALA A 215 -0.75 -20.66 -12.12
CA ALA A 215 -2.13 -21.16 -12.12
C ALA A 215 -2.63 -21.48 -13.55
N CYS A 216 -2.25 -20.65 -14.52
CA CYS A 216 -2.59 -20.84 -15.93
C CYS A 216 -1.82 -21.98 -16.61
N ASP A 217 -0.62 -22.31 -16.14
CA ASP A 217 0.16 -23.44 -16.67
C ASP A 217 -0.35 -24.79 -16.13
N ASN A 218 -0.95 -24.79 -14.93
CA ASN A 218 -1.50 -25.99 -14.28
C ASN A 218 -2.98 -26.27 -14.62
N SER A 219 -3.68 -25.34 -15.28
CA SER A 219 -5.09 -25.51 -15.68
C SER A 219 -5.22 -26.22 -17.04
N SER A 220 -6.24 -27.07 -17.16
CA SER A 220 -6.56 -27.80 -18.41
C SER A 220 -6.75 -26.83 -19.58
N PRO A 221 -6.37 -27.18 -20.83
CA PRO A 221 -6.47 -26.30 -22.03
C PRO A 221 -7.86 -25.71 -22.32
N LEU A 222 -8.90 -26.21 -21.64
CA LEU A 222 -10.29 -25.75 -21.77
C LEU A 222 -10.59 -24.48 -20.97
N VAL A 223 -9.81 -24.14 -19.94
CA VAL A 223 -9.87 -22.83 -19.29
C VAL A 223 -8.90 -21.93 -20.03
N ALA A 224 -9.43 -21.14 -20.95
CA ALA A 224 -8.64 -20.23 -21.77
C ALA A 224 -8.06 -19.11 -20.90
N CYS A 225 -6.94 -19.36 -20.22
CA CYS A 225 -6.05 -18.31 -19.76
C CYS A 225 -5.45 -17.62 -21.00
N PRO A 226 -5.75 -16.34 -21.26
CA PRO A 226 -5.17 -15.67 -22.40
C PRO A 226 -3.71 -15.32 -22.07
N ARG A 227 -2.81 -16.24 -22.42
CA ARG A 227 -1.36 -16.02 -22.47
C ARG A 227 -0.98 -14.80 -23.33
N SER A 228 -1.89 -14.29 -24.17
CA SER A 228 -1.71 -13.11 -25.03
C SER A 228 -1.93 -11.75 -24.35
N SER A 229 -2.46 -11.69 -23.14
CA SER A 229 -2.62 -10.42 -22.39
C SER A 229 -1.33 -9.99 -21.67
N VAL A 230 -0.52 -10.96 -21.24
CA VAL A 230 0.75 -10.71 -20.55
C VAL A 230 1.76 -9.99 -21.45
N THR A 231 1.69 -10.21 -22.77
CA THR A 231 2.52 -9.48 -23.75
C THR A 231 2.10 -8.02 -23.92
N LYS A 232 0.85 -7.64 -23.59
CA LYS A 232 0.42 -6.24 -23.40
C LYS A 232 0.78 -5.70 -22.02
N ASN A 233 0.82 -6.53 -20.97
CA ASN A 233 1.37 -6.15 -19.66
C ASN A 233 2.87 -5.94 -19.69
N THR A 234 3.60 -6.47 -20.68
CA THR A 234 4.98 -6.06 -20.94
C THR A 234 5.07 -4.55 -21.17
N LEU A 235 4.09 -3.89 -21.81
CA LEU A 235 4.05 -2.42 -21.92
C LEU A 235 3.78 -1.71 -20.58
N ILE A 236 3.04 -2.34 -19.65
CA ILE A 236 2.78 -1.81 -18.31
C ILE A 236 4.02 -1.96 -17.43
N THR A 237 4.65 -3.15 -17.41
CA THR A 237 5.91 -3.41 -16.71
C THR A 237 7.04 -2.57 -17.31
N ILE A 238 7.13 -2.44 -18.64
CA ILE A 238 8.01 -1.50 -19.33
C ILE A 238 7.66 -0.07 -18.93
N GLY A 239 6.37 0.31 -18.87
CA GLY A 239 5.93 1.63 -18.43
C GLY A 239 6.40 1.97 -17.00
N ILE A 240 6.24 1.03 -16.06
CA ILE A 240 6.66 1.17 -14.66
C ILE A 240 8.19 1.24 -14.54
N ILE A 241 8.92 0.41 -15.29
CA ILE A 241 10.40 0.43 -15.32
C ILE A 241 10.92 1.71 -16.00
N PHE A 242 10.31 2.15 -17.09
CA PHE A 242 10.65 3.40 -17.78
C PHE A 242 10.33 4.62 -16.91
N VAL A 243 9.29 4.58 -16.08
CA VAL A 243 9.00 5.63 -15.10
C VAL A 243 10.12 5.70 -14.07
N ALA A 244 10.50 4.58 -13.44
CA ALA A 244 11.63 4.55 -12.49
C ALA A 244 12.96 5.01 -13.13
N ALA A 245 13.25 4.59 -14.37
CA ALA A 245 14.46 4.98 -15.09
C ALA A 245 14.48 6.46 -15.52
N SER A 246 13.34 7.00 -15.98
CA SER A 246 13.22 8.40 -16.41
C SER A 246 13.38 9.37 -15.25
N ILE A 247 12.94 8.96 -14.07
CA ILE A 247 13.10 9.71 -12.81
C ILE A 247 14.57 9.69 -12.37
N LEU A 248 15.23 8.53 -12.34
CA LEU A 248 16.65 8.42 -11.99
C LEU A 248 17.53 9.25 -12.96
N LEU A 249 17.19 9.24 -14.25
CA LEU A 249 17.83 10.09 -15.25
C LEU A 249 17.54 11.58 -15.00
N GLY A 250 16.31 11.96 -14.66
CA GLY A 250 15.94 13.32 -14.29
C GLY A 250 16.71 13.86 -13.08
N VAL A 251 16.86 13.05 -12.03
CA VAL A 251 17.66 13.37 -10.84
C VAL A 251 19.14 13.52 -11.20
N SER A 252 19.72 12.58 -11.96
CA SER A 252 21.12 12.68 -12.42
C SER A 252 21.37 13.90 -13.31
N TYR A 253 20.42 14.24 -14.17
CA TYR A 253 20.52 15.38 -15.08
C TYR A 253 20.47 16.69 -14.31
N LYS A 254 19.57 16.82 -13.33
CA LYS A 254 19.45 18.01 -12.50
C LYS A 254 20.67 18.20 -11.59
N TYR A 255 21.21 17.12 -11.02
CA TYR A 255 22.44 17.14 -10.23
C TYR A 255 23.68 17.50 -11.08
N SER A 256 23.77 16.96 -12.29
CA SER A 256 24.82 17.26 -13.25
C SER A 256 24.75 18.73 -13.72
N LEU A 257 23.57 19.22 -14.08
CA LEU A 257 23.35 20.61 -14.50
C LEU A 257 23.71 21.62 -13.39
N PHE A 258 23.37 21.31 -12.14
CA PHE A 258 23.79 22.10 -10.97
C PHE A 258 25.30 22.05 -10.75
N GLY A 259 25.94 20.89 -10.95
CA GLY A 259 27.39 20.73 -10.92
C GLY A 259 28.11 21.57 -11.97
N PHE A 260 27.63 21.56 -13.22
CA PHE A 260 28.16 22.37 -14.32
C PHE A 260 28.00 23.87 -14.06
N ARG A 261 26.84 24.32 -13.55
CA ARG A 261 26.60 25.73 -13.20
C ARG A 261 27.57 26.23 -12.11
N LYS A 262 27.80 25.41 -11.07
CA LYS A 262 28.73 25.74 -9.98
C LYS A 262 30.18 25.80 -10.45
N ARG A 263 30.57 24.94 -11.40
CA ARG A 263 31.91 24.95 -12.01
C ARG A 263 32.13 26.18 -12.90
N SER A 264 31.13 26.54 -13.71
CA SER A 264 31.14 27.74 -14.56
C SER A 264 31.26 29.03 -13.72
N GLN A 265 30.48 29.18 -12.64
CA GLN A 265 30.60 30.33 -11.74
C GLN A 265 31.98 30.42 -11.06
N LYS A 266 32.53 29.28 -10.63
CA LYS A 266 33.87 29.22 -10.00
C LYS A 266 34.98 29.59 -10.98
N GLN A 267 34.83 29.28 -12.27
CA GLN A 267 35.76 29.66 -13.32
C GLN A 267 35.67 31.16 -13.64
N HIS A 268 34.45 31.71 -13.75
CA HIS A 268 34.23 33.15 -13.95
C HIS A 268 34.75 34.01 -12.78
N LEU A 269 34.63 33.54 -11.53
CA LEU A 269 35.22 34.20 -10.35
C LEU A 269 36.77 34.19 -10.39
N ARG A 270 37.38 33.08 -10.85
CA ARG A 270 38.84 32.98 -11.00
C ARG A 270 39.38 33.88 -12.12
N GLU A 271 38.62 34.06 -13.19
CA GLU A 271 38.99 34.98 -14.28
C GLU A 271 38.86 36.46 -13.86
N LYS A 272 37.84 36.81 -13.05
CA LYS A 272 37.72 38.16 -12.46
C LYS A 272 38.83 38.53 -11.48
N LEU A 273 39.40 37.57 -10.75
CA LEU A 273 40.53 37.81 -9.83
C LEU A 273 41.90 37.94 -10.53
N LYS A 274 41.97 37.68 -11.85
CA LYS A 274 43.20 37.79 -12.65
C LYS A 274 43.25 39.06 -13.51
N LYS A 275 42.22 39.89 -13.47
CA LYS A 275 42.18 41.26 -14.02
C LYS A 275 42.36 42.25 -12.88
#